data_AF-A0A6G3WSE8-F1
#
_entry.id   AF-A0A6G3WSE8-F1
#
_cell.length_a   1.000
_cell.length_b   1.000
_cell.length_c   1.000
_cell.angle_alpha   90.00
_cell.angle_beta   90.00
_cell.angle_gamma   90.00
#
_symmetry.space_group_name_H-M   'P 1'
#
loop_
_entity.id
_entity.type
_entity.pdbx_description
1 polymer ?
#
loop_
_entity_poly.entity_id
_entity_poly.type
_entity_poly.pdbx_seq_one_letter_code
_entity_poly.pdbx_strand_id
1 'polypeptide(L)'
;MNTQAQGMLFLSGDEMQPLRDALSELIRYDEVSRHLAGMVSGLDIRYEVDGGDHPLLGMRMPHQELVRADGKTSTTELLHPARGVLLDIADDADVREAAAGWSDRVDLVTASLHDAPPQGPLSDARAVLVRPDGYVAWISPGSRAGLTEALDRWFGPAR
;
A
#
# COMPACT_ATOMS: atom_id res chain seq x y z
N MET A 1 -20.91 8.16 -2.71
CA MET A 1 -21.23 9.25 -3.66
C MET A 1 -21.09 8.84 -5.12
N ASN A 2 -20.06 8.08 -5.50
CA ASN A 2 -19.83 7.68 -6.89
C ASN A 2 -21.04 6.99 -7.57
N THR A 3 -21.69 6.03 -6.91
CA THR A 3 -22.84 5.29 -7.49
C THR A 3 -24.04 6.19 -7.82
N GLN A 4 -24.31 7.23 -7.04
CA GLN A 4 -25.40 8.18 -7.34
C GLN A 4 -25.06 9.02 -8.57
N ALA A 5 -23.83 9.53 -8.67
CA ALA A 5 -23.36 10.29 -9.82
C ALA A 5 -23.38 9.44 -11.11
N GLN A 6 -22.89 8.19 -11.04
CA GLN A 6 -22.97 7.24 -12.14
C GLN A 6 -24.42 6.96 -12.54
N GLY A 7 -25.31 6.75 -11.57
CA GLY A 7 -26.74 6.56 -11.82
C GLY A 7 -27.36 7.74 -12.57
N MET A 8 -27.06 8.97 -12.17
CA MET A 8 -27.53 10.18 -12.87
C MET A 8 -26.98 10.26 -14.31
N LEU A 9 -25.71 9.88 -14.53
CA LEU A 9 -25.10 9.88 -15.86
C LEU A 9 -25.69 8.81 -16.79
N PHE A 10 -25.94 7.60 -16.28
CA PHE A 10 -26.37 6.45 -17.07
C PHE A 10 -27.88 6.35 -17.26
N LEU A 11 -28.67 6.74 -16.27
CA LEU A 11 -30.13 6.50 -16.26
C LEU A 11 -30.96 7.71 -16.72
N SER A 12 -30.32 8.85 -16.98
CA SER A 12 -30.97 10.03 -17.54
C SER A 12 -30.91 10.05 -19.07
N GLY A 13 -31.86 10.75 -19.69
CA GLY A 13 -32.06 10.77 -21.14
C GLY A 13 -31.03 11.62 -21.89
N ASP A 14 -31.41 12.07 -23.09
CA ASP A 14 -30.56 12.83 -24.01
C ASP A 14 -30.07 14.16 -23.41
N GLU A 15 -30.77 14.70 -22.41
CA GLU A 15 -30.40 15.92 -21.69
C GLU A 15 -29.02 15.83 -21.01
N MET A 16 -28.54 14.63 -20.69
CA MET A 16 -27.23 14.40 -20.09
C MET A 16 -26.12 14.13 -21.12
N GLN A 17 -26.45 14.07 -22.42
CA GLN A 17 -25.48 13.74 -23.46
C GLN A 17 -24.27 14.71 -23.51
N PRO A 18 -24.45 16.04 -23.41
CA PRO A 18 -23.30 16.96 -23.40
C PRO A 18 -22.31 16.69 -22.24
N LEU A 19 -22.81 16.28 -21.07
CA LEU A 19 -21.95 15.92 -19.94
C LEU A 19 -21.25 14.59 -20.16
N ARG A 20 -21.93 13.60 -20.75
CA ARG A 20 -21.33 12.32 -21.14
C ARG A 20 -20.21 12.51 -22.15
N ASP A 21 -20.39 13.41 -23.13
CA ASP A 21 -19.37 13.73 -24.12
C ASP A 21 -18.13 14.39 -23.48
N ALA A 22 -18.34 15.39 -22.61
CA ALA A 22 -17.25 16.05 -21.88
C ALA A 22 -16.48 15.07 -20.97
N LEU A 23 -17.19 14.22 -20.21
CA LEU A 23 -16.54 13.19 -19.39
C LEU A 23 -15.80 12.15 -20.22
N SER A 24 -16.32 11.78 -21.39
CA SER A 24 -15.66 10.86 -22.32
C SER A 24 -14.38 11.42 -22.90
N GLU A 25 -14.31 12.74 -23.08
CA GLU A 25 -13.06 13.43 -23.43
C GLU A 25 -12.08 13.41 -22.24
N LEU A 26 -12.55 13.77 -21.04
CA LEU A 26 -11.69 13.85 -19.85
C LEU A 26 -11.10 12.49 -19.43
N ILE A 27 -11.86 11.40 -19.55
CA ILE A 27 -11.39 10.05 -19.20
C ILE A 27 -10.20 9.60 -20.07
N ARG A 28 -9.96 10.25 -21.22
CA ARG A 28 -8.77 9.96 -22.04
C ARG A 28 -7.46 10.47 -21.41
N TYR A 29 -7.52 11.35 -20.42
CA TYR A 29 -6.34 11.75 -19.65
C TYR A 29 -6.04 10.70 -18.57
N ASP A 30 -4.81 10.20 -18.53
CA ASP A 30 -4.38 9.14 -17.61
C ASP A 30 -4.64 9.46 -16.15
N GLU A 31 -4.48 10.71 -15.73
CA GLU A 31 -4.73 11.16 -14.36
C GLU A 31 -6.21 11.02 -13.98
N VAL A 32 -7.13 11.43 -14.87
CA VAL A 32 -8.58 11.33 -14.66
C VAL A 32 -9.01 9.88 -14.65
N SER A 33 -8.52 9.09 -15.62
CA SER A 33 -8.78 7.65 -15.70
C SER A 33 -8.33 6.94 -14.42
N ARG A 34 -7.12 7.22 -13.94
CA ARG A 34 -6.57 6.64 -12.71
C ARG A 34 -7.38 7.05 -11.48
N HIS A 35 -7.78 8.31 -11.37
CA HIS A 35 -8.59 8.79 -10.26
C HIS A 35 -9.95 8.08 -10.20
N LEU A 36 -10.68 8.02 -11.32
CA LEU A 36 -11.98 7.36 -11.37
C LEU A 36 -11.87 5.85 -11.18
N ALA A 37 -10.85 5.21 -11.75
CA ALA A 37 -10.57 3.79 -11.52
C ALA A 37 -10.26 3.50 -10.05
N GLY A 38 -9.45 4.34 -9.40
CA GLY A 38 -9.18 4.28 -7.96
C GLY A 38 -10.47 4.33 -7.16
N MET A 39 -11.29 5.36 -7.39
CA MET A 39 -12.55 5.59 -6.69
C MET A 39 -13.56 4.45 -6.83
N VAL A 40 -13.65 3.83 -8.02
CA VAL A 40 -14.57 2.69 -8.26
C VAL A 40 -14.02 1.39 -7.67
N SER A 41 -12.71 1.15 -7.78
CA SER A 41 -12.08 -0.09 -7.30
C SER A 41 -11.82 -0.10 -5.79
N GLY A 42 -11.84 1.06 -5.14
CA GLY A 42 -11.43 1.23 -3.75
C GLY A 42 -9.91 1.15 -3.54
N LEU A 43 -9.12 1.18 -4.62
CA LEU A 43 -7.65 1.17 -4.53
C LEU A 43 -7.07 2.50 -4.07
N ASP A 44 -7.87 3.58 -4.09
CA ASP A 44 -7.50 4.90 -3.58
C ASP A 44 -7.87 5.13 -2.10
N ILE A 45 -8.43 4.11 -1.43
CA ILE A 45 -8.72 4.17 0.01
C ILE A 45 -7.40 4.36 0.77
N ARG A 46 -7.35 5.42 1.57
CA ARG A 46 -6.24 5.74 2.46
C ARG A 46 -6.72 5.88 3.90
N TYR A 47 -6.06 5.19 4.81
CA TYR A 47 -6.23 5.41 6.24
C TYR A 47 -5.33 6.53 6.75
N GLU A 48 -5.83 7.27 7.73
CA GLU A 48 -5.01 8.20 8.50
C GLU A 48 -4.09 7.39 9.42
N VAL A 49 -2.78 7.50 9.18
CA VAL A 49 -1.73 6.81 9.92
C VAL A 49 -0.68 7.84 10.30
N ASP A 50 -0.36 7.90 11.59
CA ASP A 50 0.70 8.77 12.11
C ASP A 50 2.08 8.25 11.65
N GLY A 51 3.07 9.12 11.54
CA GLY A 51 4.48 8.71 11.34
C GLY A 51 5.15 9.12 10.03
N GLY A 52 4.55 10.01 9.25
CA GLY A 52 5.22 10.71 8.14
C GLY A 52 4.34 10.93 6.90
N ASP A 53 4.96 11.43 5.83
CA ASP A 53 4.27 11.86 4.61
C ASP A 53 4.49 10.94 3.41
N HIS A 54 5.01 9.72 3.64
CA HIS A 54 5.31 8.80 2.55
C HIS A 54 4.04 8.48 1.75
N PRO A 55 4.05 8.51 0.40
CA PRO A 55 2.84 8.33 -0.41
C PRO A 55 2.08 7.04 -0.15
N LEU A 56 2.78 5.95 0.16
CA LEU A 56 2.18 4.66 0.51
C LEU A 56 1.65 4.56 1.95
N LEU A 57 1.97 5.49 2.85
CA LEU A 57 1.56 5.36 4.25
C LEU A 57 0.03 5.41 4.37
N GLY A 58 -0.59 4.40 4.97
CA GLY A 58 -2.03 4.25 5.05
C GLY A 58 -2.70 3.82 3.75
N MET A 59 -1.96 3.59 2.66
CA MET A 59 -2.47 3.03 1.41
C MET A 59 -2.36 1.50 1.43
N ARG A 60 -3.10 0.85 0.52
CA ARG A 60 -2.93 -0.57 0.25
C ARG A 60 -1.53 -0.83 -0.35
N MET A 61 -0.85 -1.85 0.17
CA MET A 61 0.44 -2.29 -0.33
C MET A 61 0.33 -2.70 -1.80
N PRO A 62 1.10 -2.08 -2.73
CA PRO A 62 1.10 -2.49 -4.12
C PRO A 62 1.67 -3.91 -4.26
N HIS A 63 1.16 -4.64 -5.24
CA HIS A 63 1.76 -5.91 -5.64
C HIS A 63 3.15 -5.64 -6.20
N GLN A 64 4.15 -6.24 -5.58
CA GLN A 64 5.56 -6.12 -5.95
C GLN A 64 6.20 -7.50 -5.82
N GLU A 65 6.81 -7.97 -6.89
CA GLU A 65 7.62 -9.18 -6.89
C GLU A 65 8.89 -8.96 -6.07
N LEU A 66 9.28 -9.98 -5.32
CA LEU A 66 10.37 -9.95 -4.36
C LEU A 66 11.31 -11.14 -4.60
N VAL A 67 12.61 -10.92 -4.39
CA VAL A 67 13.60 -12.00 -4.32
C VAL A 67 14.07 -12.16 -2.89
N ARG A 68 13.92 -13.38 -2.37
CA ARG A 68 14.47 -13.83 -1.09
C ARG A 68 15.65 -14.76 -1.34
N ALA A 69 16.38 -15.09 -0.27
CA ALA A 69 17.46 -16.08 -0.33
C ALA A 69 16.98 -17.48 -0.77
N ASP A 70 15.72 -17.83 -0.49
CA ASP A 70 15.12 -19.14 -0.73
C ASP A 70 14.22 -19.21 -1.98
N GLY A 71 13.98 -18.07 -2.66
CA GLY A 71 13.17 -18.05 -3.89
C GLY A 71 12.51 -16.71 -4.19
N LYS A 72 11.60 -16.73 -5.17
CA LYS A 72 10.74 -15.59 -5.51
C LYS A 72 9.43 -15.65 -4.72
N THR A 73 8.87 -14.49 -4.43
CA THR A 73 7.53 -14.32 -3.85
C THR A 73 7.02 -12.93 -4.20
N SER A 74 5.88 -12.50 -3.64
CA SER A 74 5.39 -11.13 -3.80
C SER A 74 4.82 -10.57 -2.50
N THR A 75 4.73 -9.24 -2.40
CA THR A 75 4.07 -8.56 -1.27
C THR A 75 2.66 -9.08 -0.98
N THR A 76 1.93 -9.50 -2.00
CA THR A 76 0.59 -10.09 -1.87
C THR A 76 0.64 -11.49 -1.26
N GLU A 77 1.58 -12.34 -1.72
CA GLU A 77 1.73 -13.70 -1.20
C GLU A 77 2.14 -13.71 0.28
N LEU A 78 2.95 -12.72 0.70
CA LEU A 78 3.36 -12.58 2.10
C LEU A 78 2.19 -12.38 3.06
N LEU A 79 1.05 -11.90 2.56
CA LEU A 79 -0.15 -11.62 3.36
C LEU A 79 -1.13 -12.80 3.42
N HIS A 80 -0.90 -13.89 2.67
CA HIS A 80 -1.76 -15.08 2.70
C HIS A 80 -1.97 -15.69 4.10
N PRO A 81 -0.96 -15.71 5.00
CA PRO A 81 -1.15 -16.19 6.37
C PRO A 81 -2.03 -15.29 7.25
N ALA A 82 -2.48 -14.13 6.76
CA ALA A 82 -3.24 -13.12 7.51
C ALA A 82 -2.52 -12.61 8.78
N ARG A 83 -1.21 -12.42 8.68
CA ARG A 83 -0.33 -11.87 9.73
C ARG A 83 0.22 -10.50 9.31
N GLY A 84 0.74 -9.75 10.28
CA GLY A 84 1.50 -8.54 9.95
C GLY A 84 2.79 -8.93 9.22
N VAL A 85 3.26 -8.09 8.31
CA VAL A 85 4.53 -8.32 7.60
C VAL A 85 5.42 -7.12 7.78
N LEU A 86 6.63 -7.32 8.30
CA LEU A 86 7.71 -6.34 8.23
C LEU A 86 8.66 -6.75 7.12
N LEU A 87 8.56 -6.06 5.98
CA LEU A 87 9.45 -6.24 4.83
C LEU A 87 10.70 -5.39 5.02
N ASP A 88 11.83 -6.04 5.26
CA ASP A 88 13.17 -5.46 5.32
C ASP A 88 13.84 -5.58 3.93
N ILE A 89 13.87 -4.47 3.20
CA ILE A 89 14.41 -4.40 1.84
C ILE A 89 15.93 -4.19 1.88
N ALA A 90 16.43 -3.61 2.96
CA ALA A 90 17.82 -3.19 3.11
C ALA A 90 18.73 -4.24 3.76
N ASP A 91 18.17 -5.35 4.25
CA ASP A 91 18.88 -6.32 5.10
C ASP A 91 19.46 -5.65 6.36
N ASP A 92 18.64 -4.81 7.01
CA ASP A 92 19.03 -4.02 8.18
C ASP A 92 18.82 -4.79 9.50
N ALA A 93 19.92 -5.11 10.18
CA ALA A 93 19.90 -5.83 11.46
C ALA A 93 19.15 -5.07 12.58
N ASP A 94 19.21 -3.73 12.59
CA ASP A 94 18.57 -2.93 13.63
C ASP A 94 17.04 -2.96 13.48
N VAL A 95 16.54 -3.03 12.24
CA VAL A 95 15.11 -3.23 11.96
C VAL A 95 14.66 -4.59 12.47
N ARG A 96 15.48 -5.63 12.28
CA ARG A 96 15.18 -6.99 12.75
C ARG A 96 15.16 -7.10 14.26
N GLU A 97 16.15 -6.51 14.92
CA GLU A 97 16.22 -6.50 16.38
C GLU A 97 15.02 -5.76 16.98
N ALA A 98 14.66 -4.59 16.43
CA ALA A 98 13.55 -3.79 16.94
C ALA A 98 12.18 -4.50 16.86
N ALA A 99 12.02 -5.42 15.90
CA ALA A 99 10.77 -6.16 15.70
C ALA A 99 10.72 -7.52 16.40
N ALA A 100 11.81 -7.97 17.04
CA ALA A 100 11.92 -9.33 17.58
C ALA A 100 10.79 -9.68 18.58
N GLY A 101 10.38 -8.72 19.41
CA GLY A 101 9.29 -8.89 20.40
C GLY A 101 7.87 -9.01 19.81
N TRP A 102 7.73 -8.95 18.48
CA TRP A 102 6.45 -9.11 17.77
C TRP A 102 6.41 -10.35 16.88
N SER A 103 7.42 -11.21 16.93
CA SER A 103 7.51 -12.42 16.09
C SER A 103 6.31 -13.36 16.22
N ASP A 104 5.56 -13.31 17.32
CA ASP A 104 4.32 -14.05 17.51
C ASP A 104 3.15 -13.55 16.62
N ARG A 105 3.23 -12.32 16.07
CA ARG A 105 2.16 -11.65 15.31
C ARG A 105 2.60 -11.05 13.96
N VAL A 106 3.89 -10.73 13.82
CA VAL A 106 4.48 -10.08 12.66
C VAL A 106 5.56 -10.97 12.07
N ASP A 107 5.42 -11.30 10.79
CA ASP A 107 6.42 -12.03 10.03
C ASP A 107 7.45 -11.05 9.49
N LEU A 108 8.68 -11.20 9.95
CA LEU A 108 9.81 -10.44 9.42
C LEU A 108 10.34 -11.12 8.16
N VAL A 109 10.49 -10.33 7.11
CA VAL A 109 10.89 -10.81 5.79
C VAL A 109 11.99 -9.92 5.23
N THR A 110 13.17 -10.49 5.04
CA THR A 110 14.24 -9.82 4.28
C THR A 110 14.16 -10.22 2.80
N ALA A 111 13.93 -9.25 1.91
CA ALA A 111 13.81 -9.50 0.46
C ALA A 111 14.11 -8.25 -0.37
N SER A 112 14.73 -8.41 -1.53
CA SER A 112 14.96 -7.31 -2.47
C SER A 112 13.80 -7.19 -3.47
N LEU A 113 13.59 -5.97 -4.00
CA LEU A 113 12.56 -5.73 -5.00
C LEU A 113 12.98 -6.32 -6.37
N HIS A 114 12.09 -7.08 -7.01
CA HIS A 114 12.31 -7.67 -8.32
C HIS A 114 11.53 -6.91 -9.40
N ASP A 115 12.16 -6.58 -10.53
CA ASP A 115 11.51 -5.88 -11.66
C ASP A 115 10.76 -4.60 -11.24
N ALA A 116 11.22 -3.95 -10.18
CA ALA A 116 10.62 -2.73 -9.68
C ALA A 116 10.96 -1.55 -10.61
N PRO A 117 9.98 -0.69 -10.96
CA PRO A 117 10.25 0.49 -11.76
C PRO A 117 11.18 1.46 -11.00
N PRO A 118 12.12 2.15 -11.69
CA PRO A 118 13.11 3.01 -11.03
C PRO A 118 12.53 4.14 -10.16
N GLN A 119 11.32 4.61 -10.48
CA GLN A 119 10.57 5.60 -9.69
C GLN A 119 9.24 5.02 -9.20
N GLY A 120 9.27 3.74 -8.83
CA GLY A 120 8.12 3.03 -8.30
C GLY A 120 7.74 3.47 -6.89
N PRO A 121 6.55 3.09 -6.40
CA PRO A 121 6.06 3.48 -5.08
C PRO A 121 6.93 3.06 -3.89
N LEU A 122 7.86 2.12 -4.10
CA LEU A 122 8.80 1.60 -3.10
C LEU A 122 10.25 1.98 -3.40
N SER A 123 10.52 2.82 -4.40
CA SER A 123 11.89 3.06 -4.88
C SER A 123 12.83 3.63 -3.81
N ASP A 124 12.29 4.35 -2.84
CA ASP A 124 12.99 4.95 -1.71
C ASP A 124 12.80 4.16 -0.40
N ALA A 125 11.96 3.13 -0.39
CA ALA A 125 11.69 2.34 0.80
C ALA A 125 12.83 1.37 1.12
N ARG A 126 13.26 1.37 2.39
CA ARG A 126 14.24 0.42 2.95
C ARG A 126 13.59 -0.60 3.87
N ALA A 127 12.47 -0.24 4.51
CA ALA A 127 11.64 -1.17 5.24
C ALA A 127 10.18 -0.72 5.25
N VAL A 128 9.25 -1.68 5.30
CA VAL A 128 7.80 -1.42 5.25
C VAL A 128 7.08 -2.37 6.21
N LEU A 129 6.24 -1.81 7.09
CA LEU A 129 5.33 -2.57 7.94
C LEU A 129 3.94 -2.58 7.31
N VAL A 130 3.43 -3.77 7.01
CA VAL A 130 2.13 -4.01 6.39
C VAL A 130 1.23 -4.74 7.39
N ARG A 131 0.01 -4.23 7.56
CA ARG A 131 -1.02 -4.84 8.39
C ARG A 131 -1.59 -6.10 7.73
N PRO A 132 -2.25 -7.00 8.49
CA PRO A 132 -2.90 -8.19 7.94
C PRO A 132 -3.95 -7.92 6.86
N ASP A 133 -4.55 -6.71 6.84
CA ASP A 133 -5.50 -6.27 5.81
C ASP A 133 -4.82 -5.70 4.55
N GLY A 134 -3.48 -5.70 4.52
CA GLY A 134 -2.67 -5.26 3.38
C GLY A 134 -2.38 -3.77 3.33
N TYR A 135 -2.73 -2.99 4.35
CA TYR A 135 -2.43 -1.55 4.41
C TYR A 135 -1.09 -1.27 5.09
N VAL A 136 -0.35 -0.31 4.55
CA VAL A 136 0.95 0.11 5.09
C VAL A 136 0.74 0.91 6.38
N ALA A 137 1.28 0.39 7.48
CA ALA A 137 1.22 0.99 8.82
C ALA A 137 2.45 1.84 9.16
N TRP A 138 3.59 1.56 8.52
CA TRP A 138 4.83 2.31 8.67
C TRP A 138 5.73 2.03 7.47
N ILE A 139 6.55 3.00 7.09
CA ILE A 139 7.49 2.89 5.97
C ILE A 139 8.65 3.84 6.20
N SER A 140 9.86 3.41 5.84
CA SER A 140 11.06 4.21 6.06
C SER A 140 12.07 4.09 4.94
N PRO A 141 12.75 5.21 4.58
CA PRO A 141 13.82 5.22 3.60
C PRO A 141 15.21 4.88 4.17
N GLY A 142 15.32 4.39 5.41
CA GLY A 142 16.59 3.93 5.98
C GLY A 142 16.82 4.20 7.47
N SER A 143 15.75 4.46 8.23
CA SER A 143 15.80 4.64 9.68
C SER A 143 14.72 3.80 10.36
N ARG A 144 14.99 3.21 11.53
CA ARG A 144 13.96 2.53 12.33
C ARG A 144 13.07 3.47 13.16
N ALA A 145 13.20 4.78 12.99
CA ALA A 145 12.41 5.76 13.73
C ALA A 145 10.90 5.51 13.53
N GLY A 146 10.15 5.44 14.63
CA GLY A 146 8.71 5.19 14.60
C GLY A 146 8.33 3.70 14.44
N LEU A 147 9.27 2.78 14.22
CA LEU A 147 8.96 1.37 13.99
C LEU A 147 8.36 0.71 15.25
N THR A 148 8.98 0.91 16.40
CA THR A 148 8.51 0.33 17.67
C THR A 148 7.14 0.89 18.05
N GLU A 149 6.93 2.20 17.84
CA GLU A 149 5.65 2.87 18.08
C GLU A 149 4.56 2.35 17.14
N ALA A 150 4.88 2.13 15.86
CA ALA A 150 3.95 1.55 14.91
C ALA A 150 3.62 0.09 15.26
N LEU A 151 4.61 -0.72 15.62
CA LEU A 151 4.41 -2.10 16.06
C LEU A 151 3.51 -2.17 17.30
N ASP A 152 3.77 -1.32 18.30
CA ASP A 152 2.95 -1.25 19.52
C ASP A 152 1.51 -0.82 19.21
N ARG A 153 1.34 0.25 18.42
CA ARG A 153 0.01 0.76 18.03
C ARG A 153 -0.84 -0.26 17.31
N TRP A 154 -0.26 -0.98 16.35
CA TRP A 154 -1.01 -1.85 15.43
C TRP A 154 -1.06 -3.31 15.86
N PHE A 155 -0.08 -3.77 16.63
CA PHE A 155 0.04 -5.18 17.04
C PHE A 155 0.06 -5.38 18.56
N GLY A 156 -0.03 -4.31 19.36
CA GLY A 156 0.03 -4.34 20.83
C GLY A 156 1.48 -4.44 21.34
N PRO A 157 1.71 -4.57 22.65
CA PRO A 157 3.06 -4.56 23.21
C PRO A 157 3.93 -5.76 22.80
N ALA A 158 5.24 -5.53 22.83
CA ALA A 158 6.26 -6.56 22.66
C ALA A 158 6.14 -7.67 23.72
N ARG A 159 6.53 -8.90 23.33
CA ARG A 159 6.50 -10.10 24.18
C ARG A 159 7.80 -10.88 24.07
#